data_AF-A0A0J9SM29-F1
#
_entry.id   AF-A0A0J9SM29-F1
#
_cell.length_a   1.000
_cell.length_b   1.000
_cell.length_c   1.000
_cell.angle_alpha   90.00
_cell.angle_beta   90.00
_cell.angle_gamma   90.00
#
_symmetry.space_group_name_H-M   'P 1'
#
loop_
_entity.id
_entity.type
_entity.pdbx_description
1 polymer ?
#
loop_
_entity_poly.entity_id
_entity_poly.type
_entity_poly.pdbx_seq_one_letter_code
_entity_poly.pdbx_strand_id
1 'polypeptide(L)'
;MKKHIVLYFILYNFLDNVDEYVQASEKINSVNLEPKDNNDCANFSNQHAKSFTEIGKNICEQFLKLYKSLPNLKNNISNGSCSKKNCGFLNYWLNFELKKHNQNTCVNVFHNGIESQCNNTIDNILPNNVIYNIDEDHLYKIDKLYNLYSNYTKLKAIIGSSLEKDKQERLQLSTKCCADYNEVSYICKDDNKNNEDNIEFCEKLDIFKNNYEKLYTQLGEEGSEISNSFKKLTECGNTRIIATAILGSVAGIIPLMGGLYKVKN
;
A
#
# COMPACT_ATOMS: atom_id res chain seq x y z
N MET A 1 23.44 -14.08 6.25
CA MET A 1 22.16 -14.69 6.70
C MET A 1 21.36 -13.75 7.63
N LYS A 2 21.76 -13.51 8.89
CA LYS A 2 20.94 -12.71 9.84
C LYS A 2 20.52 -11.30 9.40
N LYS A 3 21.33 -10.57 8.62
CA LYS A 3 21.00 -9.20 8.18
C LYS A 3 19.86 -9.15 7.16
N HIS A 4 19.75 -10.13 6.25
CA HIS A 4 18.66 -10.22 5.26
C HIS A 4 17.32 -10.53 5.93
N ILE A 5 17.30 -11.48 6.88
CA ILE A 5 16.10 -11.87 7.63
C ILE A 5 15.50 -10.67 8.39
N VAL A 6 16.34 -9.85 9.02
CA VAL A 6 15.90 -8.65 9.76
C VAL A 6 15.32 -7.58 8.83
N LEU A 7 15.82 -7.46 7.60
CA LEU A 7 15.29 -6.53 6.59
C LEU A 7 13.89 -6.95 6.11
N TYR A 8 13.66 -8.25 5.89
CA TYR A 8 12.34 -8.75 5.49
C TYR A 8 11.30 -8.64 6.61
N PHE A 9 11.66 -8.95 7.85
CA PHE A 9 10.75 -8.76 8.99
C PHE A 9 10.30 -7.29 9.13
N ILE A 10 11.21 -6.32 8.97
CA ILE A 10 10.88 -4.89 9.07
C ILE A 10 9.94 -4.46 7.93
N LEU A 11 10.07 -5.08 6.77
CA LEU A 11 9.36 -4.69 5.55
C LEU A 11 7.85 -4.94 5.63
N TYR A 12 7.39 -6.00 6.32
CA TYR A 12 5.96 -6.31 6.45
C TYR A 12 5.31 -5.68 7.69
N ASN A 13 6.09 -5.16 8.65
CA ASN A 13 5.58 -4.68 9.94
C ASN A 13 4.61 -3.50 9.84
N PHE A 14 4.67 -2.71 8.76
CA PHE A 14 3.72 -1.61 8.58
C PHE A 14 2.28 -2.12 8.38
N LEU A 15 2.10 -3.38 7.95
CA LEU A 15 0.78 -3.97 7.75
C LEU A 15 -0.01 -4.12 9.06
N ASP A 16 0.65 -4.10 10.21
CA ASP A 16 0.00 -4.13 11.52
C ASP A 16 -0.82 -2.86 11.83
N ASN A 17 -0.49 -1.74 11.17
CA ASN A 17 -1.17 -0.43 11.29
C ASN A 17 -1.59 0.08 9.91
N VAL A 18 -1.92 -0.84 9.01
CA VAL A 18 -2.26 -0.55 7.61
C VAL A 18 -3.44 0.40 7.45
N ASP A 19 -4.38 0.41 8.39
CA ASP A 19 -5.53 1.30 8.41
C ASP A 19 -5.10 2.77 8.50
N GLU A 20 -4.10 3.09 9.33
CA GLU A 20 -3.52 4.43 9.42
C GLU A 20 -2.89 4.85 8.07
N TYR A 21 -2.19 3.94 7.41
CA TYR A 21 -1.52 4.20 6.13
C TYR A 21 -2.49 4.32 4.94
N VAL A 22 -3.58 3.54 4.96
CA VAL A 22 -4.67 3.65 3.98
C VAL A 22 -5.34 5.02 4.11
N GLN A 23 -5.68 5.43 5.33
CA GLN A 23 -6.28 6.74 5.58
C GLN A 23 -5.33 7.89 5.21
N ALA A 24 -4.04 7.75 5.51
CA ALA A 24 -3.03 8.74 5.12
C ALA A 24 -2.95 8.87 3.59
N SER A 25 -2.98 7.74 2.87
CA SER A 25 -2.96 7.70 1.40
C SER A 25 -4.18 8.39 0.78
N GLU A 26 -5.37 8.16 1.32
CA GLU A 26 -6.60 8.82 0.85
C GLU A 26 -6.59 10.34 1.05
N LYS A 27 -5.90 10.81 2.09
CA LYS A 27 -5.79 12.25 2.41
C LYS A 27 -4.75 12.99 1.59
N ILE A 28 -3.84 12.32 0.89
CA ILE A 28 -2.75 12.97 0.13
C ILE A 28 -3.30 14.02 -0.85
N ASN A 29 -4.41 13.75 -1.53
CA ASN A 29 -5.03 14.69 -2.47
C ASN A 29 -5.55 15.99 -1.81
N SER A 30 -5.81 15.96 -0.51
CA SER A 30 -6.21 17.16 0.26
C SER A 30 -5.02 17.95 0.82
N VAL A 31 -3.81 17.37 0.76
CA VAL A 31 -2.60 18.03 1.25
C VAL A 31 -2.08 18.99 0.18
N ASN A 32 -2.07 20.27 0.53
CA ASN A 32 -1.45 21.30 -0.27
C ASN A 32 0.05 21.38 0.04
N LEU A 33 0.85 21.35 -1.01
CA LEU A 33 2.27 21.68 -0.94
C LEU A 33 2.44 23.19 -1.05
N GLU A 34 3.40 23.72 -0.31
CA GLU A 34 3.76 25.12 -0.44
C GLU A 34 4.41 25.37 -1.82
N PRO A 35 4.38 26.61 -2.36
CA PRO A 35 5.06 26.92 -3.61
C PRO A 35 6.54 26.51 -3.61
N LYS A 36 7.19 26.61 -2.45
CA LYS A 36 8.57 26.18 -2.24
C LYS A 36 8.74 24.66 -2.41
N ASP A 37 7.90 23.85 -1.78
CA ASP A 37 7.92 22.39 -1.92
C ASP A 37 7.79 21.95 -3.40
N ASN A 38 6.89 22.61 -4.16
CA ASN A 38 6.71 22.32 -5.58
C ASN A 38 7.95 22.68 -6.41
N ASN A 39 8.63 23.78 -6.05
CA ASN A 39 9.88 24.19 -6.67
C ASN A 39 11.04 23.25 -6.32
N ASP A 40 11.10 22.80 -5.06
CA ASP A 40 12.08 21.82 -4.59
C ASP A 40 11.91 20.49 -5.35
N CYS A 41 10.68 20.02 -5.56
CA CYS A 41 10.41 18.84 -6.40
C CYS A 41 10.73 19.05 -7.88
N ALA A 42 10.57 20.27 -8.42
CA ALA A 42 11.01 20.58 -9.77
C ALA A 42 12.54 20.53 -9.91
N ASN A 43 13.27 21.09 -8.93
CA ASN A 43 14.72 21.03 -8.86
C ASN A 43 15.23 19.60 -8.72
N PHE A 44 14.63 18.83 -7.81
CA PHE A 44 14.87 17.40 -7.66
C PHE A 44 14.76 16.68 -8.98
N SER A 45 13.64 16.86 -9.68
CA SER A 45 13.40 16.10 -10.89
C SER A 45 14.40 16.43 -12.00
N ASN A 46 14.74 17.71 -12.15
CA ASN A 46 15.75 18.18 -13.11
C ASN A 46 17.18 17.70 -12.80
N GLN A 47 17.48 17.33 -11.55
CA GLN A 47 18.82 16.89 -11.15
C GLN A 47 18.93 15.37 -11.04
N HIS A 48 17.93 14.72 -10.46
CA HIS A 48 17.97 13.32 -10.03
C HIS A 48 17.03 12.40 -10.83
N ALA A 49 16.08 12.95 -11.60
CA ALA A 49 15.13 12.20 -12.42
C ALA A 49 15.10 12.69 -13.89
N LYS A 50 16.25 13.14 -14.40
CA LYS A 50 16.41 13.78 -15.72
C LYS A 50 15.80 13.03 -16.90
N SER A 51 15.81 11.69 -16.86
CA SER A 51 15.27 10.85 -17.93
C SER A 51 13.74 10.72 -17.88
N PHE A 52 13.09 11.18 -16.80
CA PHE A 52 11.64 11.08 -16.59
C PHE A 52 11.11 12.25 -15.75
N THR A 53 11.53 13.48 -16.08
CA THR A 53 11.34 14.67 -15.24
C THR A 53 9.90 14.92 -14.79
N GLU A 54 8.90 14.73 -15.65
CA GLU A 54 7.50 14.93 -15.27
C GLU A 54 7.04 13.90 -14.23
N ILE A 55 7.35 12.62 -14.47
CA ILE A 55 7.03 11.51 -13.57
C ILE A 55 7.79 11.68 -12.25
N GLY A 56 9.08 11.98 -12.29
CA GLY A 56 9.93 12.17 -11.12
C GLY A 56 9.43 13.30 -10.23
N LYS A 57 9.01 14.42 -10.83
CA LYS A 57 8.41 15.54 -10.11
C LYS A 57 7.11 15.13 -9.43
N ASN A 58 6.22 14.45 -10.16
CA ASN A 58 4.94 13.97 -9.62
C ASN A 58 5.12 12.98 -8.45
N ILE A 59 6.06 12.03 -8.56
CA ILE A 59 6.37 11.09 -7.46
C ILE A 59 6.92 11.86 -6.26
N CYS A 60 7.82 12.83 -6.45
CA CYS A 60 8.31 13.69 -5.37
C CYS A 60 7.18 14.43 -4.65
N GLU A 61 6.28 15.09 -5.39
CA GLU A 61 5.18 15.84 -4.80
C GLU A 61 4.23 14.94 -4.00
N GLN A 62 3.91 13.75 -4.53
CA GLN A 62 3.09 12.78 -3.81
C GLN A 62 3.80 12.22 -2.57
N PHE A 63 5.12 11.97 -2.65
CA PHE A 63 5.92 11.55 -1.51
C PHE A 63 5.90 12.60 -0.39
N LEU A 64 6.09 13.88 -0.72
CA LEU A 64 6.04 14.97 0.27
C LEU A 64 4.66 15.11 0.91
N LYS A 65 3.58 14.99 0.12
CA LYS A 65 2.21 15.01 0.64
C LYS A 65 1.96 13.81 1.56
N LEU A 66 2.42 12.61 1.17
CA LEU A 66 2.34 11.43 2.01
C LEU A 66 3.10 11.63 3.33
N TYR A 67 4.33 12.11 3.26
CA TYR A 67 5.16 12.42 4.42
C TYR A 67 4.45 13.36 5.40
N LYS A 68 3.75 14.39 4.89
CA LYS A 68 2.93 15.32 5.72
C LYS A 68 1.66 14.66 6.28
N SER A 69 1.08 13.70 5.59
CA SER A 69 -0.15 12.98 6.01
C SER A 69 0.11 11.91 7.09
N LEU A 70 1.33 11.40 7.21
CA LEU A 70 1.61 10.27 8.10
C LEU A 70 1.56 10.69 9.59
N PRO A 71 0.72 10.03 10.41
CA PRO A 71 0.59 10.35 11.82
C PRO A 71 1.91 10.07 12.56
N ASN A 72 2.24 10.95 13.51
CA ASN A 72 3.39 10.81 14.40
C ASN A 72 4.76 10.70 13.70
N LEU A 73 4.88 10.94 12.39
CA LEU A 73 6.17 10.88 11.71
C LEU A 73 7.13 11.94 12.27
N LYS A 74 6.68 13.20 12.39
CA LYS A 74 7.48 14.29 12.98
C LYS A 74 7.87 14.03 14.44
N ASN A 75 6.95 13.48 15.25
CA ASN A 75 7.20 13.18 16.66
C ASN A 75 8.16 12.00 16.84
N ASN A 76 8.11 11.02 15.95
CA ASN A 76 8.92 9.80 16.04
C ASN A 76 10.36 10.01 15.54
N ILE A 77 10.62 10.95 14.63
CA ILE A 77 11.98 11.24 14.13
C ILE A 77 12.82 12.04 15.16
N SER A 78 12.27 12.40 16.31
CA SER A 78 12.89 13.25 17.34
C SER A 78 14.22 12.74 17.97
N ASN A 79 14.76 11.59 17.55
CA ASN A 79 16.10 11.11 17.94
C ASN A 79 16.86 10.42 16.78
N GLY A 80 16.58 10.78 15.52
CA GLY A 80 17.20 10.11 14.36
C GLY A 80 16.73 8.66 14.19
N SER A 81 15.56 8.32 14.72
CA SER A 81 14.91 7.03 14.56
C SER A 81 13.58 7.20 13.86
N CYS A 82 13.31 6.46 12.80
CA CYS A 82 11.97 6.39 12.24
C CYS A 82 11.25 5.19 12.86
N SER A 83 9.96 5.31 13.17
CA SER A 83 9.16 4.13 13.52
C SER A 83 9.32 3.11 12.39
N LYS A 84 9.70 1.87 12.75
CA LYS A 84 9.89 0.77 11.78
C LYS A 84 8.69 0.63 10.83
N LYS A 85 7.48 0.91 11.32
CA LYS A 85 6.24 0.86 10.55
C LYS A 85 6.12 2.02 9.55
N ASN A 86 6.31 3.27 9.98
CA ASN A 86 6.19 4.43 9.09
C ASN A 86 7.24 4.38 7.97
N CYS A 87 8.48 4.04 8.29
CA CYS A 87 9.52 3.92 7.27
C CYS A 87 9.36 2.68 6.39
N GLY A 88 8.87 1.57 6.95
CA GLY A 88 8.48 0.41 6.15
C GLY A 88 7.44 0.80 5.09
N PHE A 89 6.42 1.58 5.48
CA PHE A 89 5.40 2.05 4.54
C PHE A 89 5.95 3.03 3.50
N LEU A 90 6.74 4.03 3.89
CA LEU A 90 7.37 4.97 2.95
C LEU A 90 8.28 4.24 1.95
N ASN A 91 9.04 3.24 2.43
CA ASN A 91 9.90 2.42 1.59
C ASN A 91 9.08 1.61 0.57
N TYR A 92 8.03 0.91 1.03
CA TYR A 92 7.09 0.19 0.16
C TYR A 92 6.48 1.12 -0.90
N TRP A 93 5.91 2.25 -0.47
CA TRP A 93 5.20 3.18 -1.35
C TRP A 93 6.11 3.70 -2.47
N LEU A 94 7.35 4.09 -2.14
CA LEU A 94 8.28 4.63 -3.13
C LEU A 94 8.76 3.56 -4.12
N ASN A 95 9.04 2.34 -3.64
CA ASN A 95 9.36 1.20 -4.52
C ASN A 95 8.21 0.91 -5.48
N PHE A 96 6.98 0.88 -4.97
CA PHE A 96 5.78 0.61 -5.76
C PHE A 96 5.56 1.68 -6.84
N GLU A 97 5.60 2.97 -6.51
CA GLU A 97 5.37 4.04 -7.48
C GLU A 97 6.47 4.09 -8.56
N LEU A 98 7.74 3.85 -8.21
CA LEU A 98 8.81 3.77 -9.21
C LEU A 98 8.62 2.57 -10.16
N LYS A 99 8.26 1.40 -9.63
CA LYS A 99 8.01 0.19 -10.43
C LYS A 99 6.79 0.36 -11.34
N LYS A 100 5.70 0.93 -10.84
CA LYS A 100 4.46 1.23 -11.58
C LYS A 100 4.71 2.12 -12.79
N HIS A 101 5.67 3.04 -12.69
CA HIS A 101 6.08 3.89 -13.79
C HIS A 101 7.21 3.31 -14.64
N ASN A 102 7.54 2.01 -14.49
CA ASN A 102 8.63 1.31 -15.18
C ASN A 102 10.01 1.99 -15.04
N GLN A 103 10.26 2.64 -13.90
CA GLN A 103 11.50 3.36 -13.67
C GLN A 103 12.53 2.44 -13.01
N ASN A 104 13.56 2.07 -13.78
CA ASN A 104 14.69 1.29 -13.28
C ASN A 104 15.72 2.19 -12.59
N THR A 105 15.31 2.82 -11.49
CA THR A 105 16.20 3.65 -10.66
C THR A 105 16.38 3.03 -9.28
N CYS A 106 17.53 3.28 -8.66
CA CYS A 106 17.78 2.87 -7.29
C CYS A 106 16.92 3.73 -6.35
N VAL A 107 16.10 3.09 -5.51
CA VAL A 107 15.07 3.77 -4.71
C VAL A 107 15.72 4.67 -3.66
N ASN A 108 16.83 4.21 -3.08
CA ASN A 108 17.64 5.02 -2.15
C ASN A 108 18.26 6.25 -2.85
N VAL A 109 18.73 6.13 -4.09
CA VAL A 109 19.28 7.27 -4.85
C VAL A 109 18.19 8.29 -5.15
N PHE A 110 17.02 7.83 -5.56
CA PHE A 110 15.86 8.69 -5.81
C PHE A 110 15.44 9.42 -4.52
N HIS A 111 15.32 8.70 -3.40
CA HIS A 111 14.98 9.28 -2.10
C HIS A 111 16.02 10.29 -1.62
N ASN A 112 17.32 9.99 -1.70
CA ASN A 112 18.38 10.91 -1.30
C ASN A 112 18.34 12.20 -2.13
N GLY A 113 17.95 12.10 -3.41
CA GLY A 113 17.69 13.28 -4.23
C GLY A 113 16.55 14.13 -3.68
N ILE A 114 15.43 13.51 -3.27
CA ILE A 114 14.31 14.23 -2.62
C ILE A 114 14.81 14.90 -1.34
N GLU A 115 15.51 14.20 -0.46
CA GLU A 115 16.03 14.78 0.79
C GLU A 115 16.99 15.96 0.53
N SER A 116 17.83 15.86 -0.50
CA SER A 116 18.79 16.91 -0.83
C SER A 116 18.14 18.21 -1.30
N GLN A 117 17.00 18.14 -1.98
CA GLN A 117 16.32 19.31 -2.55
C GLN A 117 15.15 19.79 -1.68
N CYS A 118 14.46 18.88 -0.97
CA CYS A 118 13.23 19.14 -0.22
C CYS A 118 13.46 19.16 1.30
N ASN A 119 14.67 19.50 1.74
CA ASN A 119 15.06 19.54 3.17
C ASN A 119 14.21 20.49 4.03
N ASN A 120 13.50 21.43 3.41
CA ASN A 120 12.60 22.36 4.09
C ASN A 120 11.25 21.74 4.43
N THR A 121 10.82 20.75 3.63
CA THR A 121 9.56 20.03 3.83
C THR A 121 9.77 18.82 4.75
N ILE A 122 10.92 18.17 4.59
CA ILE A 122 11.35 17.03 5.38
C ILE A 122 12.08 17.56 6.61
N ASP A 123 11.30 17.99 7.61
CA ASP A 123 11.81 18.61 8.85
C ASP A 123 12.85 17.76 9.58
N ASN A 124 12.86 16.45 9.35
CA ASN A 124 13.88 15.54 9.87
C ASN A 124 14.27 14.53 8.80
N ILE A 125 15.57 14.46 8.50
CA ILE A 125 16.16 13.48 7.58
C ILE A 125 15.80 12.07 8.07
N LEU A 126 15.33 11.21 7.16
CA LEU A 126 15.05 9.83 7.53
C LEU A 126 16.36 9.11 7.87
N PRO A 127 16.37 8.16 8.82
CA PRO A 127 17.60 7.46 9.16
C PRO A 127 18.20 6.75 7.94
N ASN A 128 19.53 6.70 7.85
CA ASN A 128 20.21 6.01 6.76
C ASN A 128 19.73 4.56 6.62
N ASN A 129 19.58 4.10 5.37
CA ASN A 129 19.20 2.73 5.00
C ASN A 129 17.76 2.31 5.34
N VAL A 130 16.85 3.24 5.69
CA VAL A 130 15.43 2.91 5.87
C VAL A 130 14.65 2.87 4.54
N ILE A 131 15.13 3.62 3.54
CA ILE A 131 14.63 3.59 2.17
C ILE A 131 15.65 2.84 1.31
N TYR A 132 15.23 1.73 0.69
CA TYR A 132 16.08 0.79 -0.05
C TYR A 132 15.26 0.06 -1.11
N ASN A 133 15.94 -0.50 -2.12
CA ASN A 133 15.31 -1.33 -3.13
C ASN A 133 14.74 -2.61 -2.50
N ILE A 134 13.44 -2.81 -2.63
CA ILE A 134 12.75 -4.05 -2.26
C ILE A 134 12.87 -5.01 -3.45
N ASP A 135 13.20 -6.26 -3.16
CA ASP A 135 13.20 -7.33 -4.16
C ASP A 135 11.82 -7.46 -4.83
N GLU A 136 11.79 -7.74 -6.13
CA GLU A 136 10.56 -7.70 -6.93
C GLU A 136 9.49 -8.67 -6.43
N ASP A 137 9.88 -9.88 -6.01
CA ASP A 137 8.95 -10.88 -5.51
C ASP A 137 8.34 -10.44 -4.17
N HIS A 138 9.16 -9.82 -3.31
CA HIS A 138 8.67 -9.26 -2.05
C HIS A 138 7.77 -8.04 -2.28
N LEU A 139 8.13 -7.14 -3.20
CA LEU A 139 7.32 -5.97 -3.54
C LEU A 139 5.94 -6.41 -4.04
N TYR A 140 5.89 -7.41 -4.93
CA TYR A 140 4.64 -8.01 -5.40
C TYR A 140 3.80 -8.58 -4.24
N LYS A 141 4.41 -9.39 -3.36
CA LYS A 141 3.73 -9.97 -2.19
C LYS A 141 3.14 -8.90 -1.25
N ILE A 142 3.91 -7.86 -0.95
CA ILE A 142 3.48 -6.77 -0.05
C ILE A 142 2.38 -5.95 -0.68
N ASP A 143 2.48 -5.66 -1.99
CA ASP A 143 1.44 -4.93 -2.69
C ASP A 143 0.09 -5.67 -2.63
N LYS A 144 0.11 -7.00 -2.80
CA LYS A 144 -1.08 -7.83 -2.67
C LYS A 144 -1.66 -7.81 -1.25
N LEU A 145 -0.82 -7.91 -0.22
CA LEU A 145 -1.27 -7.76 1.16
C LEU A 145 -1.84 -6.36 1.41
N TYR A 146 -1.16 -5.30 0.97
CA TYR A 146 -1.63 -3.94 1.16
C TYR A 146 -3.01 -3.72 0.50
N ASN A 147 -3.21 -4.23 -0.71
CA ASN A 147 -4.51 -4.16 -1.40
C ASN A 147 -5.61 -4.92 -0.63
N LEU A 148 -5.31 -6.13 -0.14
CA LEU A 148 -6.23 -6.90 0.72
C LEU A 148 -6.63 -6.11 1.97
N TYR A 149 -5.64 -5.62 2.72
CA TYR A 149 -5.85 -4.85 3.94
C TYR A 149 -6.53 -3.50 3.71
N SER A 150 -6.28 -2.85 2.58
CA SER A 150 -6.94 -1.60 2.17
C SER A 150 -8.43 -1.82 1.93
N ASN A 151 -8.78 -2.84 1.15
CA ASN A 151 -10.18 -3.21 0.93
C ASN A 151 -10.86 -3.62 2.24
N TYR A 152 -10.18 -4.37 3.11
CA TYR A 152 -10.69 -4.73 4.43
C TYR A 152 -10.92 -3.51 5.33
N THR A 153 -10.01 -2.54 5.34
CA THR A 153 -10.18 -1.28 6.10
C THR A 153 -11.45 -0.54 5.66
N LYS A 154 -11.66 -0.41 4.35
CA LYS A 154 -12.88 0.21 3.78
C LYS A 154 -14.14 -0.59 4.12
N LEU A 155 -14.05 -1.91 4.00
CA LEU A 155 -15.15 -2.82 4.31
C LEU A 155 -15.57 -2.71 5.78
N LYS A 156 -14.61 -2.66 6.71
CA LYS A 156 -14.83 -2.47 8.14
C LYS A 156 -15.52 -1.12 8.44
N ALA A 157 -15.21 -0.07 7.69
CA ALA A 157 -15.83 1.25 7.89
C ALA A 157 -17.34 1.28 7.57
N ILE A 158 -17.81 0.40 6.69
CA ILE A 158 -19.22 0.35 6.25
C ILE A 158 -19.97 -0.91 6.74
N ILE A 159 -19.33 -1.74 7.56
CA ILE A 159 -19.82 -3.08 7.91
C ILE A 159 -21.14 -3.08 8.70
N GLY A 160 -21.42 -2.05 9.51
CA GLY A 160 -22.69 -1.93 10.25
C GLY A 160 -23.75 -1.08 9.53
N SER A 161 -23.44 -0.52 8.36
CA SER A 161 -24.38 0.37 7.67
C SER A 161 -25.46 -0.42 6.94
N SER A 162 -26.72 0.03 7.07
CA SER A 162 -27.88 -0.51 6.33
C SER A 162 -28.21 0.26 5.06
N LEU A 163 -27.46 1.33 4.75
CA LEU A 163 -27.67 2.12 3.53
C LEU A 163 -27.44 1.27 2.29
N GLU A 164 -28.32 1.40 1.29
CA GLU A 164 -28.25 0.60 0.06
C GLU A 164 -26.93 0.82 -0.70
N LYS A 165 -26.44 2.06 -0.74
CA LYS A 165 -25.12 2.38 -1.30
C LYS A 165 -24.01 1.57 -0.62
N ASP A 166 -24.07 1.45 0.69
CA ASP A 166 -23.05 0.76 1.48
C ASP A 166 -23.18 -0.77 1.34
N LYS A 167 -24.40 -1.30 1.11
CA LYS A 167 -24.59 -2.70 0.71
C LYS A 167 -23.90 -2.99 -0.63
N GLN A 168 -24.09 -2.13 -1.64
CA GLN A 168 -23.43 -2.29 -2.95
C GLN A 168 -21.90 -2.21 -2.84
N GLU A 169 -21.40 -1.21 -2.11
CA GLU A 169 -19.97 -1.01 -1.89
C GLU A 169 -19.33 -2.19 -1.12
N ARG A 170 -20.01 -2.72 -0.10
CA ARG A 170 -19.59 -3.91 0.65
C ARG A 170 -19.45 -5.15 -0.25
N LEU A 171 -20.40 -5.35 -1.16
CA LEU A 171 -20.36 -6.47 -2.11
C LEU A 171 -19.19 -6.32 -3.08
N GLN A 172 -18.95 -5.10 -3.57
CA GLN A 172 -17.82 -4.80 -4.45
C GLN A 172 -16.48 -5.03 -3.74
N LEU A 173 -16.32 -4.49 -2.53
CA LEU A 173 -15.09 -4.61 -1.73
C LEU A 173 -14.81 -6.07 -1.34
N SER A 174 -15.82 -6.82 -0.87
CA SER A 174 -15.66 -8.25 -0.54
C SER A 174 -15.35 -9.10 -1.77
N THR A 175 -15.93 -8.78 -2.94
CA THR A 175 -15.59 -9.44 -4.22
C THR A 175 -14.15 -9.15 -4.64
N LYS A 176 -13.66 -7.91 -4.46
CA LYS A 176 -12.26 -7.57 -4.72
C LYS A 176 -11.31 -8.31 -3.79
N CYS A 177 -11.65 -8.41 -2.50
CA CYS A 177 -10.89 -9.21 -1.53
C CYS A 177 -10.81 -10.68 -1.95
N CYS A 178 -11.89 -11.27 -2.47
CA CYS A 178 -11.86 -12.64 -2.99
C CYS A 178 -10.85 -12.81 -4.13
N ALA A 179 -10.85 -11.90 -5.11
CA ALA A 179 -9.95 -11.97 -6.25
C ALA A 179 -8.48 -11.87 -5.80
N ASP A 180 -8.17 -10.85 -5.00
CA ASP A 180 -6.81 -10.60 -4.50
C ASP A 180 -6.34 -11.76 -3.59
N TYR A 181 -7.21 -12.32 -2.74
CA TYR A 181 -6.87 -13.41 -1.83
C TYR A 181 -6.60 -14.71 -2.59
N ASN A 182 -7.45 -15.03 -3.57
CA ASN A 182 -7.27 -16.24 -4.38
C ASN A 182 -6.00 -16.18 -5.22
N GLU A 183 -5.63 -14.99 -5.71
CA GLU A 183 -4.40 -14.78 -6.46
C GLU A 183 -3.16 -15.15 -5.65
N VAL A 184 -3.14 -14.91 -4.34
CA VAL A 184 -1.92 -15.10 -3.53
C VAL A 184 -1.97 -16.25 -2.52
N SER A 185 -3.16 -16.79 -2.25
CA SER A 185 -3.34 -17.87 -1.26
C SER A 185 -2.54 -19.13 -1.55
N TYR A 186 -2.20 -19.39 -2.81
CA TYR A 186 -1.40 -20.56 -3.19
C TYR A 186 0.06 -20.46 -2.75
N ILE A 187 0.58 -19.25 -2.54
CA ILE A 187 1.95 -19.01 -2.07
C ILE A 187 2.15 -19.63 -0.67
N CYS A 188 1.07 -19.75 0.10
CA CYS A 188 1.08 -20.26 1.47
C CYS A 188 0.58 -21.71 1.59
N LYS A 189 0.65 -22.49 0.50
CA LYS A 189 0.30 -23.92 0.50
C LYS A 189 1.54 -24.79 0.55
N ASP A 190 1.38 -25.98 1.13
CA ASP A 190 2.39 -27.05 1.15
C ASP A 190 3.75 -26.54 1.65
N ASP A 191 4.84 -26.99 1.04
CA ASP A 191 6.21 -26.65 1.42
C ASP A 191 6.54 -25.16 1.20
N ASN A 192 5.78 -24.43 0.37
CA ASN A 192 6.01 -23.01 0.13
C ASN A 192 5.73 -22.16 1.37
N LYS A 193 4.86 -22.60 2.28
CA LYS A 193 4.57 -21.88 3.53
C LYS A 193 5.78 -21.83 4.47
N ASN A 194 6.61 -22.88 4.44
CA ASN A 194 7.79 -23.00 5.28
C ASN A 194 9.07 -22.45 4.62
N ASN A 195 8.96 -21.95 3.38
CA ASN A 195 10.05 -21.24 2.73
C ASN A 195 10.29 -19.92 3.49
N GLU A 196 11.54 -19.67 3.89
CA GLU A 196 11.97 -18.48 4.62
C GLU A 196 11.52 -17.17 3.95
N ASP A 197 11.45 -17.13 2.61
CA ASP A 197 11.02 -15.96 1.82
C ASP A 197 9.50 -15.73 1.82
N ASN A 198 8.72 -16.69 2.34
CA ASN A 198 7.25 -16.66 2.38
C ASN A 198 6.69 -16.63 3.79
N ILE A 199 7.44 -17.04 4.82
CA ILE A 199 6.95 -17.14 6.20
C ILE A 199 6.23 -15.86 6.64
N GLU A 200 6.88 -14.70 6.52
CA GLU A 200 6.30 -13.42 6.93
C GLU A 200 5.05 -13.05 6.11
N PHE A 201 5.09 -13.27 4.79
CA PHE A 201 3.94 -13.05 3.92
C PHE A 201 2.74 -13.91 4.35
N CYS A 202 2.99 -15.19 4.64
CA CYS A 202 1.97 -16.14 5.03
C CYS A 202 1.41 -15.88 6.43
N GLU A 203 2.25 -15.44 7.38
CA GLU A 203 1.81 -14.99 8.68
C GLU A 203 0.86 -13.79 8.58
N LYS A 204 1.21 -12.77 7.77
CA LYS A 204 0.32 -11.62 7.53
C LYS A 204 -0.97 -12.03 6.81
N LEU A 205 -0.89 -12.95 5.83
CA LEU A 205 -2.07 -13.44 5.12
C LEU A 205 -3.02 -14.22 6.06
N ASP A 206 -2.48 -15.04 6.97
CA ASP A 206 -3.27 -15.77 7.97
C ASP A 206 -3.92 -14.80 8.97
N ILE A 207 -3.22 -13.75 9.41
CA ILE A 207 -3.78 -12.68 10.24
C ILE A 207 -4.94 -11.98 9.52
N PHE A 208 -4.75 -11.61 8.25
CA PHE A 208 -5.79 -11.03 7.42
C PHE A 208 -7.03 -11.94 7.36
N LYS A 209 -6.83 -13.23 7.04
CA LYS A 209 -7.91 -14.21 6.94
C LYS A 209 -8.72 -14.30 8.24
N ASN A 210 -8.02 -14.44 9.37
CA ASN A 210 -8.66 -14.53 10.69
C ASN A 210 -9.47 -13.25 11.03
N ASN A 211 -8.93 -12.07 10.69
CA ASN A 211 -9.61 -10.80 10.92
C ASN A 211 -10.82 -10.60 10.00
N TYR A 212 -10.74 -11.08 8.76
CA TYR A 212 -11.83 -11.06 7.80
C TYR A 212 -12.98 -12.00 8.21
N GLU A 213 -12.66 -13.21 8.66
CA GLU A 213 -13.64 -14.16 9.17
C GLU A 213 -14.35 -13.64 10.42
N LYS A 214 -13.60 -13.05 11.36
CA LYS A 214 -14.19 -12.38 12.55
C LYS A 214 -15.13 -11.24 12.16
N LEU A 215 -14.77 -10.43 11.16
CA LEU A 215 -15.61 -9.35 10.66
C LEU A 215 -16.93 -9.89 10.12
N TYR A 216 -16.92 -11.05 9.45
CA TYR A 216 -18.15 -11.72 9.01
C TYR A 216 -18.96 -12.26 10.18
N THR A 217 -18.34 -12.90 11.17
CA THR A 217 -19.06 -13.45 12.33
C THR A 217 -19.83 -12.35 13.08
N GLN A 218 -19.27 -11.13 13.17
CA GLN A 218 -19.96 -9.97 13.75
C GLN A 218 -21.26 -9.60 13.01
N LEU A 219 -21.38 -9.91 11.71
CA LEU A 219 -22.62 -9.72 10.95
C LEU A 219 -23.69 -10.79 11.24
N GLY A 220 -23.27 -11.98 11.71
CA GLY A 220 -24.14 -13.14 11.94
C GLY A 220 -25.11 -13.01 13.11
N GLU A 221 -25.01 -11.92 13.88
CA GLU A 221 -25.94 -11.58 14.96
C GLU A 221 -26.97 -10.50 14.54
N GLU A 222 -26.87 -9.90 13.34
CA GLU A 222 -27.69 -8.73 12.91
C GLU A 222 -28.64 -8.95 11.70
N GLY A 223 -28.71 -10.13 11.09
CA GLY A 223 -29.81 -10.50 10.17
C GLY A 223 -29.48 -10.64 8.68
N SER A 224 -30.32 -11.41 7.98
CA SER A 224 -30.10 -12.09 6.70
C SER A 224 -29.90 -11.23 5.45
N GLU A 225 -30.00 -9.89 5.53
CA GLU A 225 -29.73 -9.01 4.38
C GLU A 225 -28.28 -8.55 4.29
N ILE A 226 -27.63 -8.27 5.42
CA ILE A 226 -26.25 -7.76 5.42
C ILE A 226 -25.29 -8.86 4.98
N SER A 227 -25.54 -10.10 5.39
CA SER A 227 -24.77 -11.28 4.97
C SER A 227 -24.80 -11.52 3.45
N ASN A 228 -25.86 -11.12 2.75
CA ASN A 228 -25.96 -11.32 1.30
C ASN A 228 -25.10 -10.33 0.50
N SER A 229 -24.69 -9.23 1.13
CA SER A 229 -23.82 -8.20 0.55
C SER A 229 -22.35 -8.36 0.93
N PHE A 230 -21.95 -9.49 1.53
CA PHE A 230 -20.59 -9.77 1.96
C PHE A 230 -20.19 -11.19 1.57
N LYS A 231 -19.15 -11.36 0.76
CA LYS A 231 -18.61 -12.67 0.40
C LYS A 231 -17.60 -13.17 1.44
N LYS A 232 -17.73 -14.40 1.93
CA LYS A 232 -16.70 -15.01 2.78
C LYS A 232 -15.48 -15.41 1.95
N LEU A 233 -14.31 -15.44 2.57
CA LEU A 233 -13.11 -16.02 1.95
C LEU A 233 -13.31 -17.48 1.53
N THR A 234 -14.09 -18.26 2.28
CA THR A 234 -14.43 -19.65 1.95
C THR A 234 -15.35 -19.79 0.73
N GLU A 235 -16.07 -18.73 0.37
CA GLU A 235 -16.97 -18.67 -0.80
C GLU A 235 -16.26 -18.13 -2.04
N CYS A 236 -15.04 -17.58 -1.87
CA CYS A 236 -14.18 -17.19 -2.98
C CYS A 236 -13.72 -18.46 -3.70
N GLY A 237 -14.51 -18.95 -4.66
CA GLY A 237 -14.24 -20.21 -5.36
C GLY A 237 -12.80 -20.30 -5.83
N ASN A 238 -12.17 -21.48 -5.72
CA ASN A 238 -10.78 -21.71 -6.12
C ASN A 238 -10.58 -21.33 -7.59
N THR A 239 -10.09 -20.12 -7.86
CA THR A 239 -10.06 -19.52 -9.20
C THR A 239 -8.93 -20.04 -10.07
N ARG A 240 -8.75 -21.36 -10.20
CA ARG A 240 -7.83 -21.92 -11.21
C ARG A 240 -8.32 -21.73 -12.65
N ILE A 241 -9.55 -21.20 -12.85
CA ILE A 241 -10.23 -21.18 -14.16
C ILE A 241 -10.52 -19.76 -14.71
N ILE A 242 -10.48 -18.68 -13.92
CA ILE A 242 -10.97 -17.35 -14.38
C ILE A 242 -9.88 -16.26 -14.47
N ALA A 243 -8.65 -16.53 -14.02
CA ALA A 243 -7.58 -15.51 -14.04
C ALA A 243 -7.21 -15.05 -15.46
N THR A 244 -7.34 -15.90 -16.48
CA THR A 244 -6.90 -15.58 -17.85
C THR A 244 -7.87 -14.70 -18.64
N ALA A 245 -9.14 -14.60 -18.23
CA ALA A 245 -10.17 -13.88 -18.99
C ALA A 245 -10.41 -12.44 -18.50
N ILE A 246 -10.02 -12.09 -17.27
CA ILE A 246 -10.25 -10.77 -16.68
C ILE A 246 -9.02 -9.84 -16.80
N LEU A 247 -7.84 -10.41 -17.09
CA LEU A 247 -6.60 -9.64 -17.33
C LEU A 247 -6.62 -8.82 -18.64
N GLY A 248 -7.68 -8.93 -19.44
CA GLY A 248 -7.90 -8.11 -20.65
C GLY A 248 -8.42 -6.69 -20.40
N SER A 249 -8.79 -6.33 -19.16
CA SER A 249 -9.09 -4.95 -18.79
C SER A 249 -8.06 -4.44 -17.79
N VAL A 250 -6.99 -3.85 -18.32
CA VAL A 250 -6.11 -2.93 -17.60
C VAL A 250 -6.92 -1.68 -17.24
N ALA A 251 -7.77 -1.81 -16.22
CA ALA A 251 -8.54 -0.74 -15.60
C ALA A 251 -9.03 -1.24 -14.23
N GLY A 252 -8.09 -1.53 -13.34
CA GLY A 252 -8.41 -2.08 -12.02
C GLY A 252 -7.28 -1.99 -11.00
N ILE A 253 -6.16 -1.33 -11.32
CA ILE A 253 -5.35 -0.69 -10.29
C ILE A 253 -6.23 0.49 -9.88
N ILE A 254 -6.91 0.39 -8.73
CA ILE A 254 -7.24 1.61 -8.00
C ILE A 254 -5.87 2.25 -7.83
N PRO A 255 -5.56 3.36 -8.51
CA PRO A 255 -4.31 3.99 -8.23
C PRO A 255 -4.38 4.27 -6.73
N LEU A 256 -3.31 3.91 -6.02
CA LEU A 256 -3.07 4.21 -4.60
C LEU A 256 -3.40 5.67 -4.25
N MET A 257 -3.60 6.49 -5.28
CA MET A 257 -4.07 7.86 -5.33
C MET A 257 -5.17 8.00 -6.39
N GLY A 258 -6.40 8.39 -6.01
CA GLY A 258 -7.48 8.66 -6.94
C GLY A 258 -7.05 9.55 -8.11
N GLY A 259 -6.84 8.95 -9.28
CA GLY A 259 -6.50 9.62 -10.52
C GLY A 259 -7.77 10.00 -11.27
N LEU A 260 -8.44 11.08 -10.83
CA LEU A 260 -9.22 11.87 -11.77
C LEU A 260 -8.23 12.68 -12.62
N TYR A 261 -7.78 12.10 -13.74
CA TYR A 261 -7.13 12.89 -14.78
C TYR A 261 -8.19 13.80 -15.40
N LYS A 262 -8.27 15.02 -14.90
CA LYS A 262 -8.94 16.11 -15.59
C LYS A 262 -7.97 16.59 -16.68
N VAL A 263 -8.10 16.04 -17.89
CA VAL A 263 -7.42 16.59 -19.07
C VAL A 263 -7.96 18.00 -19.26
N LYS A 264 -7.14 19.00 -18.94
CA LYS A 264 -7.32 20.37 -19.40
C LYS A 264 -6.45 20.54 -20.63
N ASN A 265 -7.06 20.40 -21.80
CA ASN A 265 -7.10 21.39 -22.88
C ASN A 265 -7.68 20.74 -24.14
#